data_AF-A0A2V7AGV1-F1
#
_entry.id   AF-A0A2V7AGV1-F1
#
_cell.length_a   1.000
_cell.length_b   1.000
_cell.length_c   1.000
_cell.angle_alpha   90.00
_cell.angle_beta   90.00
_cell.angle_gamma   90.00
#
_symmetry.space_group_name_H-M   'P 1'
#
loop_
_entity.id
_entity.type
_entity.pdbx_description
1 polymer ?
#
loop_
_entity_poly.entity_id
_entity_poly.type
_entity_poly.pdbx_seq_one_letter_code
_entity_poly.pdbx_strand_id
1 'polypeptide(L)'
;VAAALVSLLAIDKLAAWIVVVIVGRELAVTGLRAVAASVGVIVPASRLAKWKTVSQYAAITMLIVEKGFAPPGFHVAAALVLWVALGLTVTSAVDYFYRFFRKADYRAIVPGEERWS
;
A
#
# COMPACT_ATOMS: atom_id res chain seq x y z
N VAL A 1 3.13 9.76 2.57
CA VAL A 1 2.07 9.02 3.30
C VAL A 1 2.50 8.71 4.73
N ALA A 2 3.55 7.91 4.92
CA ALA A 2 4.02 7.48 6.25
C ALA A 2 4.17 8.61 7.27
N ALA A 3 4.95 9.67 6.95
CA ALA A 3 5.14 10.79 7.88
C ALA A 3 3.81 11.43 8.33
N ALA A 4 2.89 11.69 7.41
CA ALA A 4 1.59 12.28 7.73
C ALA A 4 0.71 11.36 8.59
N LEU A 5 0.69 10.04 8.33
CA LEU A 5 -0.05 9.09 9.16
C LEU A 5 0.53 8.98 10.57
N VAL A 6 1.87 9.01 10.70
CA VAL A 6 2.56 9.02 12.00
C VAL A 6 2.25 10.31 12.76
N SER A 7 2.26 11.47 12.09
CA SER A 7 1.85 12.74 12.72
C SER A 7 0.40 12.72 13.19
N LEU A 8 -0.51 12.14 12.41
CA LEU A 8 -1.93 12.01 12.78
C LEU A 8 -2.14 11.01 13.94
N LEU A 9 -1.35 9.94 14.00
CA LEU A 9 -1.33 9.03 15.15
C LEU A 9 -0.87 9.75 16.43
N ALA A 10 0.15 10.59 16.35
CA ALA A 10 0.69 11.32 17.49
C ALA A 10 -0.30 12.33 18.11
N ILE A 11 -1.39 12.65 17.41
CA ILE A 11 -2.48 13.51 17.90
C ILE A 11 -3.79 12.74 18.08
N ASP A 12 -3.72 11.41 18.23
CA ASP A 12 -4.83 10.49 18.47
C ASP A 12 -5.95 10.52 17.41
N LYS A 13 -5.63 10.94 16.18
CA LYS A 13 -6.58 10.94 15.06
C LYS A 13 -6.68 9.60 14.34
N LEU A 14 -5.73 8.70 14.58
CA LEU A 14 -5.65 7.39 13.94
C LEU A 14 -5.31 6.32 14.96
N ALA A 15 -5.91 5.15 14.82
CA ALA A 15 -5.49 3.99 15.58
C ALA A 15 -4.12 3.49 15.06
N ALA A 16 -3.22 3.15 15.97
CA ALA A 16 -1.85 2.72 15.65
C ALA A 16 -1.82 1.54 14.65
N TRP A 17 -2.75 0.59 14.78
CA TRP A 17 -2.81 -0.58 13.91
C TRP A 17 -3.10 -0.22 12.44
N ILE A 18 -3.87 0.85 12.17
CA ILE A 18 -4.14 1.32 10.81
C ILE A 18 -2.85 1.85 10.17
N VAL A 19 -2.07 2.61 10.94
CA VAL A 19 -0.78 3.15 10.48
C VAL A 19 0.20 2.01 10.20
N VAL A 20 0.29 1.03 11.10
CA VAL A 20 1.13 -0.15 10.93
C VAL A 20 0.77 -0.91 9.65
N VAL A 21 -0.51 -1.18 9.40
CA VAL A 21 -0.95 -1.90 8.19
C VAL A 21 -0.59 -1.12 6.93
N ILE A 22 -0.87 0.20 6.91
CA ILE A 22 -0.62 1.02 5.73
C ILE A 22 0.88 1.15 5.43
N VAL A 23 1.67 1.53 6.44
CA VAL A 23 3.12 1.75 6.29
C VAL A 23 3.83 0.43 6.04
N GLY A 24 3.50 -0.61 6.82
CA GLY A 24 4.07 -1.95 6.66
C GLY A 24 3.85 -2.49 5.25
N ARG A 25 2.63 -2.32 4.70
CA ARG A 25 2.35 -2.68 3.31
C ARG A 25 3.22 -1.90 2.32
N GLU A 26 3.37 -0.59 2.50
CA GLU A 26 4.16 0.24 1.58
C GLU A 26 5.62 -0.21 1.52
N LEU A 27 6.20 -0.53 2.68
CA LEU A 27 7.54 -1.09 2.78
C LEU A 27 7.62 -2.48 2.15
N ALA A 28 6.67 -3.37 2.45
CA ALA A 28 6.64 -4.73 1.94
C ALA A 28 6.57 -4.79 0.41
N VAL A 29 5.67 -4.03 -0.21
CA VAL A 29 5.53 -4.01 -1.68
C VAL A 29 6.73 -3.33 -2.35
N THR A 30 7.31 -2.31 -1.72
CA THR A 30 8.53 -1.67 -2.24
C THR A 30 9.71 -2.63 -2.20
N GLY A 31 9.90 -3.33 -1.08
CA GLY A 31 10.92 -4.37 -0.92
C GLY A 31 10.73 -5.52 -1.90
N LEU A 32 9.49 -6.02 -2.05
CA LEU A 32 9.15 -7.07 -3.01
C LEU A 32 9.52 -6.68 -4.45
N ARG A 33 9.24 -5.43 -4.83
CA ARG A 33 9.61 -4.90 -6.15
C ARG A 33 11.12 -4.74 -6.31
N ALA A 34 11.84 -4.36 -5.25
CA ALA A 34 13.29 -4.28 -5.27
C ALA A 34 13.93 -5.66 -5.49
N VAL A 35 13.44 -6.68 -4.78
CA VAL A 35 13.90 -8.08 -4.95
C VAL A 35 13.53 -8.62 -6.34
N ALA A 36 12.32 -8.34 -6.83
CA ALA A 36 11.93 -8.75 -8.18
C ALA A 36 12.83 -8.12 -9.26
N ALA A 37 13.17 -6.84 -9.10
CA ALA A 37 14.05 -6.14 -10.02
C ALA A 37 15.48 -6.71 -10.01
N SER A 38 15.99 -7.16 -8.86
CA SER A 38 17.33 -7.77 -8.79
C SER A 38 17.43 -9.11 -9.52
N VAL A 39 16.30 -9.80 -9.75
CA VAL A 39 16.23 -11.07 -10.52
C VAL A 39 15.70 -10.86 -11.95
N GLY A 40 15.67 -9.62 -12.44
CA GLY A 40 15.24 -9.29 -13.81
C GLY A 40 13.73 -9.37 -14.06
N VAL A 41 12.91 -9.49 -13.00
CA VAL A 41 11.45 -9.54 -13.11
C VAL A 41 10.85 -8.15 -12.84
N ILE A 42 10.30 -7.54 -13.89
CA ILE A 42 9.60 -6.26 -13.77
C ILE A 42 8.15 -6.52 -13.33
N VAL A 43 7.79 -6.03 -12.15
CA VAL A 43 6.41 -6.04 -11.65
C VAL A 43 5.77 -4.67 -11.91
N PRO A 44 4.88 -4.53 -12.92
CA PRO A 44 4.26 -3.26 -13.26
C PRO A 44 3.27 -2.81 -12.17
N ALA A 45 3.07 -1.50 -12.08
CA ALA A 45 2.10 -0.91 -11.17
C ALA A 45 0.66 -1.30 -11.54
N SER A 46 -0.11 -1.83 -10.59
CA SER A 46 -1.54 -2.12 -10.82
C SER A 46 -2.38 -0.84 -10.74
N ARG A 47 -3.49 -0.77 -11.48
CA ARG A 47 -4.46 0.36 -11.37
C ARG A 47 -4.97 0.52 -9.94
N LEU A 48 -5.07 -0.57 -9.19
CA LEU A 48 -5.47 -0.59 -7.79
C LEU A 48 -4.49 0.17 -6.90
N ALA A 49 -3.18 0.08 -7.17
CA ALA A 49 -2.16 0.86 -6.47
C ALA A 49 -2.31 2.37 -6.70
N LYS A 50 -2.79 2.79 -7.88
CA LYS A 50 -3.06 4.21 -8.19
C LYS A 50 -4.23 4.74 -7.36
N TRP A 51 -5.33 4.00 -7.31
CA TRP A 51 -6.51 4.35 -6.51
C TRP A 51 -6.23 4.34 -5.00
N LYS A 52 -5.37 3.42 -4.53
CA LYS A 52 -4.89 3.38 -3.14
C LYS A 52 -4.24 4.71 -2.76
N THR A 53 -3.31 5.22 -3.57
CA THR A 53 -2.60 6.46 -3.24
C THR A 53 -3.53 7.66 -3.21
N VAL A 54 -4.47 7.75 -4.15
CA VAL A 54 -5.47 8.83 -4.19
C VAL A 54 -6.35 8.81 -2.93
N SER A 55 -6.87 7.63 -2.56
CA SER A 55 -7.70 7.49 -1.35
C SER A 55 -6.94 7.79 -0.06
N GLN A 56 -5.66 7.39 0.05
CA GLN A 56 -4.83 7.71 1.21
C GLN A 56 -4.58 9.22 1.35
N TYR A 57 -4.24 9.91 0.25
CA TYR A 57 -4.07 11.36 0.29
C TYR A 57 -5.38 12.08 0.61
N ALA A 58 -6.51 11.62 0.07
CA ALA A 58 -7.82 12.17 0.44
C ALA A 58 -8.10 11.99 1.94
N ALA A 59 -7.90 10.79 2.50
CA ALA A 59 -8.10 10.52 3.92
C ALA A 59 -7.24 11.43 4.80
N ILE A 60 -5.94 11.53 4.50
CA ILE A 60 -4.99 12.37 5.24
C ILE A 60 -5.42 13.84 5.21
N THR A 61 -5.75 14.36 4.03
CA THR A 61 -6.19 15.75 3.88
C THR A 61 -7.46 16.03 4.68
N MET A 62 -8.46 15.14 4.63
CA MET A 62 -9.68 15.30 5.41
C MET A 62 -9.40 15.29 6.92
N LEU A 63 -8.57 14.36 7.41
CA LEU A 63 -8.21 14.30 8.83
C LEU A 63 -7.42 15.53 9.31
N ILE A 64 -6.59 16.12 8.44
CA ILE A 64 -5.88 17.38 8.75
C ILE A 64 -6.87 18.55 8.82
N VAL A 65 -7.74 18.68 7.81
CA VAL A 65 -8.73 19.77 7.72
C VAL A 65 -9.73 19.74 8.88
N GLU A 66 -10.08 18.55 9.36
CA GLU A 66 -10.98 18.36 10.50
C GLU A 66 -10.57 19.18 11.74
N LYS A 67 -9.26 19.39 11.95
CA LYS A 67 -8.76 20.17 13.09
C LYS A 67 -9.20 21.64 13.07
N GLY A 68 -9.45 22.22 11.89
CA GLY A 68 -9.86 23.62 11.71
C GLY A 68 -11.27 23.79 11.13
N PHE A 69 -11.84 22.73 10.57
CA PHE A 69 -13.16 22.74 9.93
C PHE A 69 -13.86 21.41 10.22
N ALA A 70 -14.82 21.42 11.16
CA ALA A 70 -15.56 20.23 11.58
C ALA A 70 -17.09 20.41 11.48
N PRO A 71 -17.65 20.50 10.26
CA PRO A 71 -19.10 20.41 10.08
C PRO A 71 -19.65 19.08 10.63
N PRO A 72 -20.94 19.03 11.01
CA PRO A 72 -21.60 17.78 11.40
C PRO A 72 -21.39 16.69 10.33
N GLY A 73 -20.93 15.51 10.74
CA GLY A 73 -20.70 14.37 9.85
C GLY A 73 -19.36 14.34 9.11
N PHE A 74 -18.53 15.39 9.20
CA PHE A 74 -17.23 15.43 8.53
C PHE A 74 -16.27 14.36 9.08
N HIS A 75 -16.29 14.13 10.39
CA HIS A 75 -15.52 13.05 11.03
C HIS A 75 -15.84 11.67 10.43
N VAL A 76 -17.13 11.38 10.26
CA VAL A 76 -17.61 10.11 9.70
C VAL A 76 -17.16 9.98 8.25
N ALA A 77 -17.26 11.05 7.45
CA ALA A 77 -16.78 11.06 6.08
C ALA A 77 -15.27 10.80 6.00
N ALA A 78 -14.46 11.49 6.82
CA ALA A 78 -13.01 11.30 6.88
C ALA A 78 -12.65 9.85 7.28
N ALA A 79 -13.34 9.29 8.27
CA ALA A 79 -13.19 7.91 8.70
C ALA A 79 -13.56 6.92 7.58
N LEU A 80 -14.65 7.14 6.85
CA LEU A 80 -15.05 6.30 5.72
C LEU A 80 -13.98 6.29 4.62
N VAL A 81 -13.44 7.46 4.27
CA VAL A 81 -12.36 7.54 3.27
C VAL A 81 -11.10 6.83 3.74
N LEU A 82 -10.76 6.92 5.04
CA LEU A 82 -9.67 6.16 5.64
C LEU A 82 -9.91 4.64 5.55
N TRP A 83 -11.12 4.16 5.85
CA TRP A 83 -11.48 2.75 5.74
C TRP A 83 -11.39 2.24 4.30
N VAL A 84 -11.84 3.04 3.32
CA VAL A 84 -11.67 2.73 1.89
C VAL A 84 -10.19 2.67 1.52
N ALA A 85 -9.39 3.63 1.98
CA ALA A 85 -7.94 3.64 1.74
C ALA A 85 -7.26 2.40 2.33
N LEU A 86 -7.67 1.98 3.53
CA LEU A 86 -7.18 0.76 4.18
C LEU A 86 -7.57 -0.49 3.39
N GLY A 87 -8.84 -0.61 2.97
CA GLY A 87 -9.30 -1.74 2.15
C GLY A 87 -8.56 -1.85 0.81
N LEU A 88 -8.37 -0.73 0.11
CA LEU A 88 -7.56 -0.67 -1.11
C LEU A 88 -6.08 -1.03 -0.84
N THR A 89 -5.58 -0.68 0.34
CA THR A 89 -4.21 -1.01 0.74
C THR A 89 -4.02 -2.50 0.90
N VAL A 90 -4.92 -3.18 1.62
CA VAL A 90 -4.87 -4.63 1.84
C VAL A 90 -5.07 -5.40 0.54
N THR A 91 -6.10 -5.07 -0.23
CA THR A 91 -6.39 -5.73 -1.52
C THR A 91 -5.24 -5.59 -2.51
N SER A 92 -4.61 -4.40 -2.58
CA SER A 92 -3.44 -4.22 -3.43
C SER A 92 -2.21 -5.00 -2.93
N ALA A 93 -2.04 -5.20 -1.62
CA ALA A 93 -0.97 -6.03 -1.10
C ALA A 93 -1.13 -7.47 -1.58
N VAL A 94 -2.33 -8.04 -1.40
CA VAL A 94 -2.66 -9.40 -1.82
C VAL A 94 -2.44 -9.59 -3.33
N ASP A 95 -2.91 -8.65 -4.17
CA ASP A 95 -2.68 -8.70 -5.63
C ASP A 95 -1.18 -8.72 -5.98
N TYR A 96 -0.35 -7.93 -5.28
CA TYR A 96 1.10 -7.91 -5.51
C TYR A 96 1.78 -9.21 -5.10
N PHE A 97 1.52 -9.69 -3.88
CA PHE A 97 2.11 -10.93 -3.38
C PHE A 97 1.67 -12.12 -4.22
N TYR A 98 0.39 -12.23 -4.56
CA TYR A 98 -0.13 -13.29 -5.42
C TYR A 98 0.54 -13.30 -6.80
N ARG A 99 0.66 -12.13 -7.45
CA ARG A 99 1.35 -12.02 -8.75
C ARG A 99 2.82 -12.37 -8.64
N PHE A 100 3.48 -12.00 -7.55
CA PHE A 100 4.88 -12.31 -7.34
C PHE A 100 5.07 -13.83 -7.15
N PHE A 101 4.36 -14.48 -6.23
CA PHE A 101 4.52 -15.92 -5.99
C PHE A 101 4.18 -16.75 -7.23
N ARG A 102 3.09 -16.41 -7.93
CA ARG A 102 2.72 -17.11 -9.18
C ARG A 102 3.74 -16.93 -10.30
N LYS A 103 4.46 -15.80 -10.36
CA LYS A 103 5.52 -15.56 -11.38
C LYS A 103 6.88 -16.07 -10.94
N ALA A 104 7.17 -16.06 -9.65
CA ALA A 104 8.38 -16.64 -9.06
C ALA A 104 8.46 -18.14 -9.35
N ASP A 105 7.31 -18.82 -9.36
CA ASP A 105 7.18 -20.24 -9.74
C ASP A 105 7.63 -20.57 -11.18
N TYR A 106 7.68 -19.60 -12.11
CA TYR A 106 7.88 -19.93 -13.53
C TYR A 106 9.35 -19.94 -13.99
N ARG A 107 10.29 -19.28 -13.28
CA ARG A 107 11.70 -19.18 -13.72
C ARG A 107 12.75 -19.33 -12.61
N ALA A 108 12.35 -19.43 -11.34
CA ALA A 108 13.31 -19.61 -10.24
C ALA A 108 13.71 -21.08 -9.97
N ILE A 109 12.99 -22.08 -10.52
CA ILE A 109 13.20 -23.52 -10.22
C ILE A 109 13.97 -24.28 -11.32
N VAL A 110 14.18 -23.68 -12.50
CA VAL A 110 15.01 -24.32 -13.55
C VAL A 110 16.30 -23.53 -13.79
N PRO A 111 17.34 -23.71 -12.95
CA PRO A 111 18.70 -23.57 -13.41
C PRO A 111 19.11 -24.83 -14.20
N GLY A 112 19.36 -24.67 -15.50
CA GLY A 112 19.94 -25.69 -16.38
C GLY A 112 19.02 -26.05 -17.56
N GLU A 113 19.45 -26.15 -18.81
CA GLU A 113 20.77 -26.14 -19.43
C GLU A 113 20.58 -25.59 -20.84
N GLU A 114 21.33 -24.58 -21.24
CA GLU A 114 21.81 -24.48 -22.63
C GLU A 114 23.28 -24.09 -22.55
N ARG A 115 24.04 -25.05 -22.01
CA ARG A 115 25.49 -25.12 -22.04
C ARG A 115 25.80 -25.98 -23.26
N TRP A 116 25.88 -25.37 -24.44
CA TRP A 116 26.26 -26.01 -25.72
C TRP A 116 25.24 -27.00 -26.31
N SER A 117 24.65 -26.61 -27.44
CA SER A 117 24.20 -27.49 -28.53
C SER A 117 24.36 -26.75 -29.84
#